data_AF-A0A7S2L3I6-F1
#
_entry.id   AF-A0A7S2L3I6-F1
#
_cell.length_a   1.000
_cell.length_b   1.000
_cell.length_c   1.000
_cell.angle_alpha   90.00
_cell.angle_beta   90.00
_cell.angle_gamma   90.00
#
_symmetry.space_group_name_H-M   'P 1'
#
loop_
_entity.id
_entity.type
_entity.pdbx_description
1 polymer ?
#
loop_
_entity_poly.entity_id
_entity_poly.type
_entity_poly.pdbx_seq_one_letter_code
_entity_poly.pdbx_strand_id
1 'polypeptide(L)'
;LNSKTFQLGVAMLIAANALVIGLETDLPDLPCWNVAERTFLCFFTVELVAKLIVYGPTEYFEYQSPDFWWNAFDVSIVSLGGLDVMLSYMGAGAAGSAGA
;
A
#
# COMPACT_ATOMS: atom_id res chain seq x y z
N LEU A 1 2.50 9.57 21.03
CA LEU A 1 3.16 8.24 21.09
C LEU A 1 4.49 8.32 20.35
N ASN A 2 5.59 8.53 21.08
CA ASN A 2 6.95 8.36 20.56
C ASN A 2 7.07 6.95 19.99
N SER A 3 7.24 6.75 18.68
CA SER A 3 7.13 5.37 18.18
C SER A 3 8.00 5.10 16.97
N LYS A 4 9.30 4.89 17.25
CA LYS A 4 10.17 4.16 16.32
C LYS A 4 9.54 2.83 15.89
N THR A 5 8.69 2.23 16.70
CA THR A 5 7.90 1.02 16.37
C THR A 5 6.93 1.23 15.22
N PHE A 6 6.31 2.41 15.14
CA PHE A 6 5.41 2.77 14.05
C PHE A 6 6.16 3.02 12.74
N GLN A 7 7.23 3.82 12.80
CA GLN A 7 8.10 4.04 11.64
C GLN A 7 8.75 2.72 11.18
N LEU A 8 9.10 1.83 12.11
CA LEU A 8 9.63 0.50 11.81
C LEU A 8 8.56 -0.40 11.17
N GLY A 9 7.30 -0.32 11.60
CA GLY A 9 6.19 -1.02 10.97
C GLY A 9 6.06 -0.65 9.49
N VAL A 10 5.99 0.66 9.20
CA VAL A 10 5.93 1.20 7.83
C VAL A 10 7.17 0.80 7.02
N ALA A 11 8.38 0.95 7.58
CA ALA A 11 9.62 0.59 6.89
C ALA A 11 9.71 -0.91 6.58
N MET A 12 9.32 -1.79 7.53
CA MET A 12 9.30 -3.23 7.30
C MET A 12 8.28 -3.62 6.24
N LEU A 13 7.14 -2.94 6.20
CA LEU A 13 6.11 -3.22 5.22
C LEU A 13 6.49 -2.75 3.80
N ILE A 14 7.16 -1.59 3.65
CA ILE A 14 7.74 -1.15 2.37
C ILE A 14 8.79 -2.17 1.90
N ALA A 15 9.65 -2.62 2.82
CA ALA A 15 10.65 -3.63 2.53
C ALA A 15 10.00 -4.97 2.12
N ALA A 16 8.91 -5.37 2.79
CA ALA A 16 8.17 -6.58 2.44
C ALA A 16 7.50 -6.48 1.06
N ASN A 17 6.90 -5.33 0.70
CA ASN A 17 6.32 -5.11 -0.62
C ASN A 17 7.40 -5.14 -1.72
N ALA A 18 8.53 -4.45 -1.52
CA ALA A 18 9.66 -4.49 -2.44
C ALA A 18 10.25 -5.90 -2.59
N LEU A 19 10.28 -6.68 -1.51
CA LEU A 19 10.71 -8.07 -1.52
C LEU A 19 9.74 -8.97 -2.30
N VAL A 20 8.43 -8.76 -2.19
CA VAL A 20 7.42 -9.48 -3.00
C VAL A 20 7.62 -9.21 -4.49
N ILE A 21 7.77 -7.94 -4.89
CA ILE A 21 8.02 -7.56 -6.30
C ILE A 21 9.34 -8.19 -6.81
N GLY A 22 10.38 -8.18 -5.98
CA GLY A 22 11.67 -8.81 -6.32
C GLY A 22 11.57 -10.33 -6.47
N LEU A 23 10.83 -11.00 -5.57
CA LEU A 23 10.64 -12.45 -5.62
C LEU A 23 9.70 -12.89 -6.73
N GLU A 24 8.69 -12.09 -7.08
CA GLU A 24 7.84 -12.33 -8.24
C GLU A 24 8.66 -12.30 -9.54
N THR A 25 9.61 -11.36 -9.64
CA THR A 25 10.53 -11.28 -10.79
C THR A 25 11.42 -12.52 -10.91
N ASP A 26 11.89 -13.07 -9.78
CA ASP A 26 12.75 -14.26 -9.73
C ASP A 26 11.98 -15.59 -9.87
N LEU A 27 10.71 -15.63 -9.45
CA LEU A 27 9.86 -16.83 -9.42
C LEU A 27 8.43 -16.53 -9.94
N PRO A 28 8.25 -16.27 -11.24
CA PRO A 28 6.98 -15.83 -11.81
C PRO A 28 5.85 -16.88 -11.74
N ASP A 29 6.20 -18.17 -11.60
CA ASP A 29 5.22 -19.27 -11.68
C ASP A 29 4.45 -19.54 -10.38
N LEU A 30 4.72 -18.80 -9.30
CA LEU A 30 4.05 -19.01 -8.01
C LEU A 30 2.73 -18.20 -7.95
N PRO A 31 1.56 -18.86 -7.81
CA PRO A 31 0.27 -18.16 -7.79
C PRO A 31 0.00 -17.39 -6.47
N CYS A 32 0.89 -17.50 -5.48
CA CYS A 32 0.71 -16.88 -4.16
C CYS A 32 1.06 -15.39 -4.13
N TRP A 33 1.77 -14.86 -5.13
CA TRP A 33 2.22 -13.47 -5.14
C TRP A 33 1.07 -12.46 -5.12
N ASN A 34 0.06 -12.67 -5.96
CA ASN A 34 -1.16 -11.85 -5.98
C ASN A 34 -1.89 -11.81 -4.63
N VAL A 35 -1.89 -12.92 -3.90
CA VAL A 35 -2.53 -13.01 -2.58
C VAL A 35 -1.68 -12.29 -1.53
N ALA A 36 -0.35 -12.46 -1.60
CA ALA A 36 0.58 -11.79 -0.69
C ALA A 36 0.50 -10.26 -0.85
N GLU A 37 0.55 -9.76 -2.09
CA GLU A 37 0.48 -8.33 -2.38
C GLU A 37 -0.83 -7.70 -1.89
N ARG A 38 -1.98 -8.32 -2.19
CA ARG A 38 -3.29 -7.86 -1.71
C ARG A 38 -3.41 -7.90 -0.20
N THR A 39 -2.80 -8.89 0.46
CA THR A 39 -2.80 -8.99 1.92
C THR A 39 -2.00 -7.84 2.53
N PHE A 40 -0.81 -7.55 2.00
CA PHE A 40 -0.02 -6.40 2.45
C PHE A 40 -0.75 -5.08 2.22
N LEU A 41 -1.33 -4.87 1.03
CA LEU A 41 -2.14 -3.69 0.73
C LEU A 41 -3.32 -3.51 1.69
N CYS A 42 -4.00 -4.60 2.06
CA CYS A 42 -5.08 -4.57 3.04
C CYS A 42 -4.58 -4.15 4.43
N PHE A 43 -3.47 -4.72 4.91
CA PHE A 43 -2.86 -4.31 6.17
C PHE A 43 -2.49 -2.82 6.17
N PHE A 44 -1.86 -2.33 5.10
CA PHE A 44 -1.52 -0.90 4.95
C PHE A 44 -2.77 -0.01 4.99
N THR A 45 -3.82 -0.41 4.28
CA THR A 45 -5.08 0.34 4.24
C THR A 45 -5.71 0.42 5.63
N VAL A 46 -5.75 -0.70 6.37
CA VAL A 46 -6.29 -0.73 7.73
C VAL A 46 -5.44 0.10 8.69
N GLU A 47 -4.11 0.03 8.59
CA GLU A 47 -3.20 0.80 9.42
C GLU A 47 -3.35 2.31 9.17
N LEU A 48 -3.43 2.72 7.90
CA LEU A 48 -3.67 4.10 7.47
C LEU A 48 -5.02 4.61 7.98
N VAL A 49 -6.09 3.84 7.83
CA VAL A 49 -7.43 4.20 8.31
C VAL A 49 -7.45 4.30 9.84
N ALA A 50 -6.80 3.38 10.55
CA ALA A 50 -6.70 3.44 12.01
C ALA A 50 -5.94 4.69 12.46
N LYS A 51 -4.84 5.07 11.80
CA LYS A 51 -4.13 6.34 12.05
C LYS A 51 -5.04 7.53 11.82
N LEU A 52 -5.75 7.56 10.70
CA LEU A 52 -6.64 8.67 10.34
C LEU A 52 -7.77 8.85 11.37
N ILE A 53 -8.29 7.75 11.94
CA ILE A 53 -9.32 7.77 12.98
C ILE A 53 -8.75 8.21 14.34
N VAL A 54 -7.56 7.73 14.71
CA VAL A 54 -6.95 8.01 16.02
C VAL A 54 -6.41 9.44 16.11
N TYR A 55 -5.73 9.92 15.07
CA TYR A 55 -5.14 11.27 15.05
C TYR A 55 -6.11 12.32 14.49
N GLY A 56 -7.10 11.91 13.69
CA GLY A 56 -8.00 12.82 13.00
C GLY A 56 -7.32 13.48 11.78
N PRO A 57 -8.07 13.77 10.70
CA PRO A 57 -7.52 14.29 9.44
C PRO A 57 -6.87 15.67 9.58
N THR A 58 -7.28 16.46 10.58
CA THR A 58 -6.75 17.81 10.83
C THR A 58 -5.35 17.82 11.46
N GLU A 59 -5.05 16.94 12.43
CA GLU A 59 -3.68 16.81 12.97
C GLU A 59 -2.79 15.97 12.03
N TYR A 60 -3.37 15.01 11.30
CA TYR A 60 -2.61 14.12 10.40
C TYR A 60 -1.97 14.85 9.21
N PHE A 61 -2.64 15.90 8.71
CA PHE A 61 -2.14 16.77 7.63
C PHE A 61 -1.60 18.13 8.13
N GLU A 62 -1.34 18.26 9.42
CA GLU A 62 -0.82 19.52 9.96
C GLU A 62 0.62 19.74 9.48
N TYR A 63 0.83 20.80 8.69
CA TYR A 63 2.09 21.10 7.99
C TYR A 63 3.28 21.33 8.95
N GLN A 64 3.00 21.69 10.20
CA GLN A 64 4.01 21.92 11.24
C GLN A 64 4.51 20.63 11.91
N SER A 65 3.89 19.49 11.63
CA SER A 65 4.28 18.19 12.15
C SER A 65 5.46 17.61 11.36
N PRO A 66 6.56 17.18 12.02
CA PRO A 66 7.72 16.58 11.34
C PRO A 66 7.38 15.29 10.58
N ASP A 67 6.25 14.66 10.91
CA ASP A 67 5.76 13.42 10.31
C ASP A 67 4.86 13.65 9.07
N PHE A 68 4.58 14.90 8.68
CA PHE A 68 3.70 15.23 7.55
C PHE A 68 4.12 14.52 6.25
N TRP A 69 5.41 14.55 5.93
CA TRP A 69 5.93 13.91 4.73
C TRP A 69 5.83 12.38 4.77
N TRP A 70 5.98 11.79 5.96
CA TRP A 70 5.85 10.35 6.15
C TRP A 70 4.39 9.90 6.04
N ASN A 71 3.46 10.68 6.58
CA ASN A 71 2.03 10.45 6.43
C ASN A 71 1.58 10.61 4.97
N ALA A 72 2.07 11.64 4.27
CA ALA A 72 1.79 11.83 2.84
C ALA A 72 2.36 10.69 1.98
N PHE A 73 3.51 10.16 2.34
CA PHE A 73 4.09 8.97 1.72
C PHE A 73 3.21 7.73 1.93
N ASP A 74 2.73 7.49 3.15
CA ASP A 74 1.83 6.37 3.50
C ASP A 74 0.53 6.41 2.66
N VAL A 75 -0.10 7.59 2.58
CA VAL A 75 -1.29 7.80 1.72
C VAL A 75 -0.97 7.53 0.25
N SER A 76 0.20 7.94 -0.23
CA SER A 76 0.63 7.74 -1.62
C SER A 76 0.80 6.25 -1.94
N ILE A 77 1.44 5.48 -1.07
CA ILE A 77 1.63 4.03 -1.25
C ILE A 77 0.28 3.30 -1.29
N VAL A 78 -0.62 3.58 -0.35
CA VAL A 78 -1.96 2.97 -0.32
C VAL A 78 -2.76 3.36 -1.57
N SER A 79 -2.68 4.61 -2.00
CA SER A 79 -3.39 5.10 -3.19
C SER A 79 -2.86 4.44 -4.46
N LEU A 80 -1.54 4.32 -4.63
CA LEU A 80 -0.92 3.68 -5.79
C LEU A 80 -1.24 2.19 -5.85
N GLY A 81 -1.19 1.47 -4.72
CA GLY A 81 -1.60 0.07 -4.67
C GLY A 81 -3.10 -0.15 -4.93
N GLY A 82 -3.95 0.75 -4.44
CA GLY A 82 -5.38 0.75 -4.75
C GLY A 82 -5.67 1.00 -6.24
N LEU A 83 -4.92 1.92 -6.86
CA LEU A 83 -4.99 2.19 -8.30
C LEU A 83 -4.52 1.00 -9.13
N ASP A 84 -3.44 0.33 -8.74
CA ASP A 84 -2.95 -0.87 -9.43
C ASP A 84 -3.99 -1.99 -9.44
N VAL A 85 -4.60 -2.25 -8.28
CA VAL A 85 -5.71 -3.21 -8.17
C VAL A 85 -6.89 -2.79 -9.06
N MET A 86 -7.24 -1.50 -9.07
CA MET A 86 -8.32 -0.98 -9.93
C MET A 86 -8.01 -1.17 -11.42
N LEU A 87 -6.78 -0.85 -11.85
CA LEU A 87 -6.33 -1.01 -13.22
C LEU A 87 -6.28 -2.49 -13.63
N SER A 88 -5.89 -3.38 -12.72
CA SER A 88 -5.92 -4.83 -12.96
C SER A 88 -7.35 -5.32 -13.25
N TYR A 89 -8.35 -4.83 -12.52
CA TYR A 89 -9.76 -5.16 -12.80
C TYR A 89 -10.27 -4.53 -14.10
N MET A 90 -9.86 -3.29 -14.41
CA MET A 90 -10.25 -2.61 -15.65
C MET A 90 -9.59 -3.22 -16.90
N GLY A 91 -8.32 -3.61 -16.83
CA GLY A 91 -7.58 -4.28 -17.89
C GLY A 91 -8.15 -5.66 -18.20
N ALA A 92 -8.57 -6.40 -17.17
CA ALA A 92 -9.34 -7.64 -17.35
C ALA A 92 -10.68 -7.41 -18.07
N GLY A 93 -11.32 -6.25 -17.86
CA GLY A 93 -12.53 -5.84 -18.58
C GLY A 93 -12.27 -5.39 -20.03
N ALA A 94 -11.14 -4.75 -20.31
CA ALA A 94 -10.77 -4.30 -21.65
C ALA A 94 -10.31 -5.45 -22.56
N ALA A 95 -9.55 -6.42 -22.04
CA ALA A 95 -9.12 -7.60 -22.78
C ALA A 95 -10.28 -8.49 -23.27
N GLY A 96 -11.45 -8.43 -22.62
CA GLY A 96 -12.69 -9.09 -23.08
C GLY A 96 -13.38 -8.41 -24.27
N SER A 97 -13.02 -7.17 -24.60
CA SER A 97 -13.64 -6.39 -25.70
C SER A 97 -12.83 -6.38 -27.00
N ALA A 98 -11.56 -6.81 -26.97
CA ALA A 98 -10.69 -6.86 -28.14
C ALA A 98 -10.69 -8.24 -28.85
N GLY A 99 -11.50 -9.19 -28.37
CA GLY A 99 -11.61 -10.56 -28.90
C GLY A 99 -13.01 -10.96 -29.38
N ALA A 100 -13.88 -9.99 -29.71
CA ALA A 100 -15.19 -10.23 -30.30
C ALA A 100 -15.24 -9.72 -31.76
#